data_AF-A0A520JJ12-F1
#
_entry.id   AF-A0A520JJ12-F1
#
_cell.length_a   1.000
_cell.length_b   1.000
_cell.length_c   1.000
_cell.angle_alpha   90.00
_cell.angle_beta   90.00
_cell.angle_gamma   90.00
#
_symmetry.space_group_name_H-M   'P 1'
#
loop_
_entity.id
_entity.type
_entity.pdbx_description
1 polymer ?
#
loop_
_entity_poly.entity_id
_entity_poly.type
_entity_poly.pdbx_seq_one_letter_code
_entity_poly.pdbx_strand_id
1 'polypeptide(L)'
;MSDEYARGRRDGLRLALSILEAEEAKWEALLGESPSWRTNATRAVRYKAYQVARTRVQTVLNRLLPKSVSTLPVDIASMIDRAGL
;
A
#
# COMPACT_ATOMS: atom_id res chain seq x y z
N MET A 1 12.22 -13.20 17.57
CA MET A 1 10.80 -12.79 17.44
C MET A 1 10.03 -13.98 16.91
N SER A 2 8.84 -14.28 17.45
CA SER A 2 7.98 -15.36 16.92
C SER A 2 7.68 -15.13 15.44
N ASP A 3 7.67 -16.20 14.64
CA ASP A 3 7.31 -16.13 13.21
C ASP A 3 5.89 -15.59 12.99
N GLU A 4 4.97 -15.92 13.89
CA GLU A 4 3.58 -15.40 13.87
C GLU A 4 3.53 -13.87 13.99
N TYR A 5 4.34 -13.31 14.89
CA TYR A 5 4.45 -11.85 15.05
C TYR A 5 5.08 -11.19 13.81
N ALA A 6 6.04 -11.85 13.16
CA ALA A 6 6.61 -11.37 11.90
C ALA A 6 5.60 -11.43 10.74
N ARG A 7 4.71 -12.44 10.71
CA ARG A 7 3.60 -12.54 9.75
C ARG A 7 2.56 -11.45 9.99
N GLY A 8 2.07 -11.30 11.21
CA GLY A 8 1.09 -10.26 11.57
C GLY A 8 1.58 -8.84 11.23
N ARG A 9 2.88 -8.56 11.42
CA ARG A 9 3.47 -7.28 11.01
C ARG A 9 3.45 -7.07 9.49
N ARG A 10 3.74 -8.11 8.70
CA ARG A 10 3.70 -8.06 7.23
C ARG A 10 2.28 -7.82 6.73
N ASP A 11 1.31 -8.54 7.31
CA ASP A 11 -0.09 -8.44 6.90
C ASP A 11 -0.70 -7.09 7.29
N GLY A 12 -0.36 -6.56 8.48
CA GLY A 12 -0.75 -5.20 8.87
C GLY A 12 -0.21 -4.12 7.92
N LEU A 13 1.01 -4.28 7.39
CA LEU A 13 1.56 -3.35 6.40
C LEU A 13 0.91 -3.49 5.02
N ARG A 14 0.53 -4.70 4.62
CA ARG A 14 -0.25 -4.92 3.39
C ARG A 14 -1.63 -4.27 3.48
N LEU A 15 -2.31 -4.41 4.61
CA LEU A 15 -3.58 -3.72 4.88
C LEU A 15 -3.42 -2.21 4.86
N ALA A 16 -2.37 -1.67 5.48
CA ALA A 16 -2.09 -0.24 5.44
C ALA A 16 -1.87 0.25 3.99
N LEU A 17 -1.19 -0.54 3.16
CA LEU A 17 -0.97 -0.21 1.75
C LEU A 17 -2.29 -0.16 0.97
N SER A 18 -3.17 -1.14 1.13
CA SER A 18 -4.47 -1.16 0.44
C SER A 18 -5.37 0.02 0.82
N ILE A 19 -5.34 0.43 2.10
CA ILE A 19 -6.07 1.62 2.57
C ILE A 19 -5.52 2.89 1.92
N LEU A 20 -4.19 3.02 1.84
CA LEU A 20 -3.56 4.19 1.23
C LEU A 20 -3.83 4.28 -0.28
N GLU A 21 -3.88 3.15 -0.97
CA GLU A 21 -4.24 3.09 -2.39
C GLU A 21 -5.70 3.50 -2.63
N ALA A 22 -6.63 3.06 -1.79
CA ALA A 22 -8.02 3.47 -1.88
C ALA A 22 -8.21 4.98 -1.66
N GLU A 23 -7.52 5.55 -0.67
CA GLU A 23 -7.55 7.00 -0.44
C GLU A 23 -6.86 7.77 -1.57
N GLU A 24 -5.74 7.28 -2.10
CA GLU A 24 -5.07 7.89 -3.26
C GLU A 24 -6.02 7.98 -4.47
N ALA A 25 -6.70 6.88 -4.82
CA ALA A 25 -7.65 6.83 -5.93
C ALA A 25 -8.84 7.78 -5.74
N LYS A 26 -9.34 7.90 -4.50
CA LYS A 26 -10.40 8.86 -4.16
C LYS A 26 -9.98 10.31 -4.39
N TRP A 27 -8.74 10.66 -4.03
CA TRP A 27 -8.26 12.03 -4.22
C TRP A 27 -7.90 12.31 -5.68
N GLU A 28 -7.38 11.32 -6.40
CA GLU A 28 -7.12 11.39 -7.84
C GLU A 28 -8.38 11.77 -8.62
N ALA A 29 -9.50 11.09 -8.34
CA ALA A 29 -10.79 11.34 -8.98
C ALA A 29 -11.35 12.76 -8.73
N LEU A 30 -10.80 13.50 -7.76
CA LEU A 30 -11.25 14.85 -7.41
C LEU A 30 -10.32 15.96 -7.94
N LEU A 31 -9.22 15.61 -8.60
CA LEU A 31 -8.26 16.58 -9.12
C LEU A 31 -8.86 17.33 -10.31
N GLY A 32 -8.86 18.67 -10.25
CA GLY A 32 -9.36 19.51 -11.34
C GLY A 32 -10.88 19.72 -11.35
N GLU A 33 -11.64 18.91 -10.61
CA GLU A 33 -13.11 18.93 -10.60
C GLU A 33 -13.74 20.20 -9.98
N SER A 34 -12.97 21.00 -9.23
CA SER A 34 -13.50 22.23 -8.62
C SER A 34 -13.26 23.46 -9.50
N PRO A 35 -14.24 24.38 -9.65
CA PRO A 35 -14.01 25.68 -10.29
C PRO A 35 -13.01 26.57 -9.55
N SER A 36 -12.84 26.36 -8.24
CA SER A 36 -11.85 27.07 -7.41
C SER A 36 -10.46 26.45 -7.54
N TRP A 37 -9.49 27.23 -8.01
CA TRP A 37 -8.08 26.83 -8.11
C TRP A 37 -7.47 26.48 -6.75
N ARG A 38 -7.85 27.18 -5.67
CA ARG A 38 -7.36 26.93 -4.31
C ARG A 38 -7.77 25.55 -3.81
N THR A 39 -9.00 25.15 -4.12
CA THR A 39 -9.52 23.83 -3.77
C THR A 39 -8.74 22.74 -4.51
N ASN A 40 -8.52 22.91 -5.82
CA ASN A 40 -7.73 21.96 -6.61
C ASN A 40 -6.28 21.87 -6.11
N ALA A 41 -5.66 22.99 -5.75
CA ALA A 41 -4.31 23.00 -5.17
C ALA A 41 -4.25 22.21 -3.85
N THR A 42 -5.24 22.37 -2.97
CA THR A 42 -5.32 21.62 -1.71
C THR A 42 -5.55 20.12 -1.95
N ARG A 43 -6.38 19.75 -2.93
CA ARG A 43 -6.60 18.35 -3.33
C ARG A 43 -5.33 17.71 -3.88
N ALA A 44 -4.56 18.44 -4.71
CA ALA A 44 -3.28 17.99 -5.23
C ALA A 44 -2.25 17.73 -4.11
N VAL A 45 -2.19 18.60 -3.10
CA VAL A 45 -1.33 18.40 -1.92
C VAL A 45 -1.74 17.13 -1.16
N ARG A 46 -3.04 16.89 -0.95
CA ARG A 46 -3.53 15.68 -0.28
C ARG A 46 -3.22 14.41 -1.08
N TYR A 47 -3.53 14.40 -2.38
CA TYR A 47 -3.17 13.30 -3.27
C TYR A 47 -1.68 12.96 -3.17
N LYS A 48 -0.82 13.99 -3.23
CA LYS A 48 0.62 13.78 -3.10
C LYS A 48 1.03 13.25 -1.72
N ALA A 49 0.38 13.68 -0.65
CA ALA A 49 0.63 13.16 0.69
C ALA A 49 0.34 11.65 0.80
N TYR A 50 -0.76 11.17 0.18
CA TYR A 50 -1.07 9.73 0.14
C TYR A 50 -0.04 8.95 -0.68
N GLN A 51 0.41 9.47 -1.82
CA GLN A 51 1.50 8.85 -2.60
C GLN A 51 2.78 8.68 -1.78
N VAL A 52 3.16 9.73 -1.03
CA VAL A 52 4.35 9.69 -0.17
C VAL A 52 4.16 8.67 0.97
N ALA A 53 3.00 8.65 1.61
CA ALA A 53 2.68 7.69 2.68
C ALA A 53 2.74 6.25 2.15
N ARG A 54 2.11 5.96 1.01
CA ARG A 54 2.13 4.66 0.34
C ARG A 54 3.55 4.21 0.04
N THR A 55 4.37 5.09 -0.54
CA THR A 55 5.78 4.81 -0.84
C THR A 55 6.59 4.47 0.42
N ARG A 56 6.35 5.17 1.53
CA ARG A 56 7.02 4.90 2.81
C ARG A 56 6.61 3.55 3.39
N VAL A 57 5.32 3.23 3.39
CA VAL A 57 4.80 1.93 3.84
C VAL A 57 5.36 0.81 2.98
N GLN A 58 5.35 0.96 1.65
CA GLN A 58 5.95 0.01 0.72
C GLN A 58 7.44 -0.20 1.01
N THR A 59 8.17 0.88 1.29
CA THR A 59 9.60 0.80 1.64
C THR A 59 9.83 -0.01 2.92
N VAL A 60 8.99 0.19 3.95
CA VAL A 60 9.07 -0.57 5.19
C VAL A 60 8.72 -2.04 4.94
N LEU A 61 7.67 -2.32 4.17
CA LEU A 61 7.30 -3.68 3.78
C LEU A 61 8.45 -4.38 3.04
N ASN A 62 9.06 -3.71 2.06
CA ASN A 62 10.20 -4.23 1.29
C ASN A 62 11.43 -4.53 2.18
N ARG A 63 11.61 -3.81 3.29
CA ARG A 63 12.69 -4.09 4.25
C ARG A 63 12.40 -5.30 5.16
N LEU A 64 11.12 -5.57 5.40
CA LEU A 64 10.67 -6.71 6.20
C LEU A 64 10.50 -7.98 5.38
N LEU A 65 10.41 -7.85 4.06
CA LEU A 65 10.57 -8.97 3.13
C LEU A 65 12.06 -9.36 3.12
N PRO A 66 12.41 -10.63 3.38
CA PRO A 66 13.80 -11.08 3.34
C PRO A 66 14.41 -10.80 1.97
N LYS A 67 15.57 -10.13 1.92
CA LYS A 67 16.33 -9.92 0.66
C LYS A 67 16.98 -11.19 0.12
N SER A 68 16.97 -12.28 0.88
CA SER A 68 17.78 -13.49 0.63
C SER A 68 16.95 -14.76 0.43
N VAL A 69 15.75 -14.65 -0.13
CA VAL A 69 15.02 -15.82 -0.62
C VAL A 69 14.35 -15.44 -1.92
N SER A 70 15.01 -15.78 -3.03
CA SER A 70 14.52 -15.71 -4.42
C SER A 70 13.41 -16.73 -4.71
N THR A 71 12.70 -17.16 -3.69
CA THR A 71 11.54 -18.04 -3.83
C THR A 71 10.40 -17.37 -3.08
N LEU A 72 9.37 -16.97 -3.83
CA LEU A 72 8.03 -16.87 -3.27
C LEU A 72 7.85 -18.09 -2.35
N PRO A 73 7.47 -17.90 -1.07
CA PRO A 73 7.10 -19.03 -0.24
C PRO A 73 6.05 -19.82 -1.02
N VAL A 74 6.32 -21.10 -1.30
CA VAL A 74 5.41 -22.01 -2.00
C VAL A 74 4.01 -21.98 -1.36
N ASP A 75 3.96 -21.65 -0.07
CA ASP A 75 2.73 -21.43 0.69
C ASP A 75 1.88 -20.24 0.20
N ILE A 76 2.48 -19.13 -0.26
CA ILE A 76 1.71 -17.98 -0.77
C ILE A 76 1.23 -18.23 -2.19
N ALA A 77 2.04 -18.86 -3.05
CA ALA A 77 1.61 -19.24 -4.39
C ALA A 77 0.43 -20.22 -4.33
N SER A 78 0.48 -21.21 -3.43
CA SER A 78 -0.62 -22.17 -3.24
C SER A 78 -1.86 -21.56 -2.57
N MET A 79 -1.71 -20.51 -1.76
CA MET A 79 -2.85 -19.77 -1.19
C MET A 79 -3.53 -18.87 -2.23
N ILE A 80 -2.79 -18.26 -3.15
CA ILE A 80 -3.34 -17.48 -4.27
C ILE A 80 -4.11 -18.39 -5.23
N ASP A 81 -3.53 -19.53 -5.58
CA ASP A 81 -4.15 -20.54 -6.44
C ASP A 81 -5.43 -21.14 -5.83
N ARG A 82 -5.46 -21.31 -4.49
CA ARG A 82 -6.69 -21.69 -3.74
C ARG A 82 -7.72 -20.57 -3.63
N ALA A 83 -7.29 -19.31 -3.64
CA ALA A 83 -8.18 -18.16 -3.59
C ALA A 83 -8.82 -17.83 -4.95
N GLY A 84 -8.40 -18.51 -6.03
CA GLY A 84 -8.94 -18.32 -7.38
C GLY A 84 -8.63 -16.96 -7.97
N LEU A 85 -7.48 -16.38 -7.60
CA LEU A 85 -6.91 -15.15 -8.15
C LEU A 85 -5.67 -15.45 -8.99
#